data_AF-A0A5A7R3Q1-F1
#
_entry.id   AF-A0A5A7R3Q1-F1
#
_cell.length_a   1.000
_cell.length_b   1.000
_cell.length_c   1.000
_cell.angle_alpha   90.00
_cell.angle_beta   90.00
_cell.angle_gamma   90.00
#
_symmetry.space_group_name_H-M   'P 1'
#
loop_
_entity.id
_entity.type
_entity.pdbx_description
1 polymer ?
#
loop_
_entity_poly.entity_id
_entity_poly.type
_entity_poly.pdbx_seq_one_letter_code
_entity_poly.pdbx_strand_id
1 'polypeptide(L)'
;MGPRAHSHRILYSLEYAGNDLKIVRMAVPLRDMESEDLLDYLDAALDFIENSRNDNSVLVHCFAGVSRSAAIITACLMNSEQLTVDDAIESLRQSCESVCPNDGFLEQLKMFEEMGFKVDRDSPIYKRFRLKVLGETYNRGEKIDISKFGRDPGFPAEKRSSNFERLTNNEARPNTPAYRCKKCRRLVALKEMSWIMFRERAKRASIGVKGVVLLADLKITSVLSLSSLFAG
;
A
#
# COMPACT_ATOMS: atom_id res chain seq x y z
N MET A 1 11.59 -1.00 28.91
CA MET A 1 10.74 -0.29 27.91
C MET A 1 10.58 -1.21 26.71
N GLY A 2 9.37 -1.66 26.40
CA GLY A 2 9.12 -2.58 25.28
C GLY A 2 9.15 -1.83 23.93
N PRO A 3 9.46 -2.52 22.81
CA PRO A 3 9.45 -1.91 21.49
C PRO A 3 8.00 -1.55 21.12
N ARG A 4 7.75 -0.28 20.80
CA ARG A 4 6.46 0.16 20.25
C ARG A 4 6.37 -0.36 18.82
N ALA A 5 5.53 -1.36 18.59
CA ALA A 5 5.12 -1.70 17.24
C ALA A 5 4.37 -0.50 16.67
N HIS A 6 4.96 0.21 15.71
CA HIS A 6 4.26 1.23 14.95
C HIS A 6 3.21 0.51 14.11
N SER A 7 1.95 0.57 14.57
CA SER A 7 0.82 0.04 13.82
C SER A 7 0.62 0.93 12.60
N HIS A 8 1.02 0.46 11.42
CA HIS A 8 0.77 1.05 10.09
C HIS A 8 -0.73 1.03 9.71
N ARG A 9 -1.60 1.32 10.68
CA ARG A 9 -3.04 1.16 10.50
C ARG A 9 -3.63 2.47 10.02
N ILE A 10 -4.15 2.45 8.80
CA ILE A 10 -5.03 3.49 8.29
C ILE A 10 -6.17 3.70 9.28
N LEU A 11 -6.41 4.95 9.66
CA LEU A 11 -7.46 5.31 10.61
C LEU A 11 -8.64 5.92 9.86
N TYR A 12 -9.84 5.44 10.16
CA TYR A 12 -11.08 6.04 9.68
C TYR A 12 -11.81 6.71 10.83
N SER A 13 -12.26 7.94 10.63
CA SER A 13 -13.14 8.63 11.57
C SER A 13 -14.32 9.26 10.85
N LEU A 14 -15.41 9.39 11.58
CA LEU A 14 -16.58 10.15 11.16
C LEU A 14 -16.70 11.36 12.08
N GLU A 15 -16.70 12.55 11.49
CA GLU A 15 -16.79 13.82 12.17
C GLU A 15 -18.01 14.62 11.71
N TYR A 16 -18.49 15.49 12.58
CA TYR A 16 -19.59 16.39 12.29
C TYR A 16 -19.08 17.82 12.45
N ALA A 17 -19.22 18.63 11.40
CA ALA A 17 -18.91 20.04 11.39
C ALA A 17 -20.22 20.84 11.48
N GLY A 18 -20.57 21.27 12.69
CA GLY A 18 -21.88 21.87 12.96
C GLY A 18 -23.01 20.82 12.96
N ASN A 19 -24.23 21.27 12.71
CA ASN A 19 -25.42 20.43 12.90
C ASN A 19 -25.68 19.43 11.75
N ASP A 20 -25.19 19.72 10.53
CA ASP A 20 -25.61 18.98 9.33
C ASP A 20 -24.46 18.47 8.44
N LEU A 21 -23.23 18.97 8.61
CA LEU A 21 -22.12 18.57 7.74
C LEU A 21 -21.39 17.36 8.30
N LYS A 22 -21.52 16.25 7.58
CA LYS A 22 -20.92 14.97 7.91
C LYS A 22 -19.64 14.74 7.10
N ILE A 23 -18.52 14.62 7.78
CA ILE A 23 -17.17 14.47 7.20
C ILE A 23 -16.63 13.07 7.51
N VAL A 24 -16.27 12.32 6.47
CA VAL A 24 -15.52 11.07 6.64
C VAL A 24 -14.03 11.37 6.47
N ARG A 25 -13.22 10.90 7.40
CA ARG A 25 -11.77 11.02 7.30
C ARG A 25 -11.09 9.69 7.16
N MET A 26 -10.04 9.67 6.35
CA MET A 26 -9.03 8.61 6.29
C MET A 26 -7.67 9.22 6.60
N ALA A 27 -7.03 8.80 7.69
CA ALA A 27 -5.66 9.19 7.99
C ALA A 27 -4.68 8.09 7.56
N VAL A 28 -3.76 8.48 6.68
CA VAL A 28 -2.68 7.64 6.18
C VAL A 28 -1.42 7.98 6.99
N PRO A 29 -0.89 7.04 7.81
CA PRO A 29 0.28 7.28 8.65
C PRO A 29 1.58 7.23 7.83
N LEU A 30 1.69 8.13 6.85
CA LEU A 30 2.81 8.24 5.92
C LEU A 30 3.68 9.44 6.30
N ARG A 31 4.96 9.19 6.60
CA ARG A 31 5.95 10.26 6.84
C ARG A 31 6.49 10.77 5.51
N ASP A 32 7.01 11.99 5.48
CA ASP A 32 7.59 12.57 4.27
C ASP A 32 9.08 12.26 4.19
N MET A 33 9.40 11.00 3.92
CA MET A 33 10.78 10.52 3.81
C MET A 33 10.86 9.52 2.66
N GLU A 34 12.01 9.50 1.97
CA GLU A 34 12.23 8.61 0.82
C GLU A 34 12.18 7.11 1.19
N SER A 35 12.39 6.77 2.47
CA SER A 35 12.33 5.41 3.00
C SER A 35 10.92 4.92 3.33
N GLU A 36 9.90 5.77 3.20
CA GLU A 36 8.51 5.41 3.50
C GLU A 36 7.86 4.65 2.35
N ASP A 37 7.08 3.64 2.68
CA ASP A 37 6.36 2.83 1.70
C ASP A 37 5.01 3.49 1.36
N LEU A 38 4.97 4.20 0.24
CA LEU A 38 3.75 4.77 -0.33
C LEU A 38 2.84 3.69 -0.91
N LEU A 39 3.42 2.66 -1.56
CA LEU A 39 2.67 1.60 -2.26
C LEU A 39 1.74 0.84 -1.32
N ASP A 40 2.15 0.62 -0.07
CA ASP A 40 1.33 -0.06 0.96
C ASP A 40 0.01 0.70 1.26
N TYR A 41 -0.11 1.99 0.90
CA TYR A 41 -1.31 2.80 1.15
C TYR A 41 -2.12 3.16 -0.10
N LEU A 42 -1.57 2.99 -1.31
CA LEU A 42 -2.20 3.47 -2.54
C LEU A 42 -3.56 2.83 -2.77
N ASP A 43 -3.68 1.50 -2.67
CA ASP A 43 -4.96 0.80 -2.92
C ASP A 43 -6.09 1.38 -2.06
N ALA A 44 -5.86 1.51 -0.75
CA ALA A 44 -6.86 2.01 0.18
C ALA A 44 -7.16 3.51 0.00
N ALA A 45 -6.15 4.31 -0.37
CA ALA A 45 -6.31 5.75 -0.61
C ALA A 45 -7.09 6.02 -1.90
N LEU A 46 -6.76 5.31 -2.98
CA LEU A 46 -7.45 5.40 -4.26
C LEU A 46 -8.90 4.96 -4.14
N ASP A 47 -9.15 3.81 -3.51
CA ASP A 47 -10.52 3.34 -3.22
C ASP A 47 -11.31 4.38 -2.43
N PHE A 48 -10.71 5.00 -1.42
CA PHE A 48 -11.39 6.00 -0.61
C PHE A 48 -11.74 7.25 -1.41
N ILE A 49 -10.82 7.75 -2.24
CA ILE A 49 -11.04 8.93 -3.07
C ILE A 49 -12.11 8.65 -4.12
N GLU A 50 -12.00 7.54 -4.85
CA GLU A 50 -12.89 7.20 -5.96
C GLU A 50 -14.32 6.98 -5.49
N ASN A 51 -14.51 6.21 -4.41
CA ASN A 51 -15.85 5.98 -3.84
C ASN A 51 -16.49 7.27 -3.30
N SER A 52 -15.69 8.28 -3.00
CA SER A 52 -16.18 9.52 -2.40
C SER A 52 -16.55 10.58 -3.45
N ARG A 53 -15.86 10.60 -4.59
CA ARG A 53 -16.01 11.62 -5.64
C ARG A 53 -17.39 11.68 -6.30
N ASN A 54 -18.10 10.56 -6.37
CA ASN A 54 -19.40 10.50 -7.03
C ASN A 54 -20.48 11.35 -6.33
N ASP A 55 -20.44 11.40 -5.00
CA ASP A 55 -21.48 12.06 -4.19
C ASP A 55 -20.93 13.21 -3.32
N ASN A 56 -19.61 13.39 -3.26
CA ASN A 56 -18.96 14.30 -2.32
C ASN A 56 -17.78 15.07 -2.92
N SER A 57 -17.51 16.22 -2.32
CA SER A 57 -16.20 16.87 -2.46
C SER A 57 -15.16 16.15 -1.60
N VAL A 58 -13.99 15.89 -2.20
CA VAL A 58 -12.86 15.24 -1.54
C VAL A 58 -11.71 16.23 -1.40
N LEU A 59 -11.19 16.34 -0.18
CA LEU A 59 -9.98 17.10 0.15
C LEU A 59 -8.85 16.12 0.49
N VAL A 60 -7.72 16.24 -0.20
CA VAL A 60 -6.49 15.50 0.14
C VAL A 60 -5.44 16.50 0.60
N HIS A 61 -4.89 16.32 1.80
CA HIS A 61 -3.85 17.22 2.30
C HIS A 61 -2.77 16.50 3.12
N CYS A 62 -1.61 17.13 3.24
CA CYS A 62 -0.55 16.78 4.18
C CYS A 62 -0.16 18.02 5.00
N PHE A 63 1.03 18.04 5.59
CA PHE A 63 1.54 19.23 6.30
C PHE A 63 1.74 20.44 5.38
N ALA A 64 2.55 20.30 4.32
CA ALA A 64 2.93 21.41 3.44
C ALA A 64 2.16 21.46 2.12
N GLY A 65 1.40 20.42 1.79
CA GLY A 65 0.74 20.25 0.49
C GLY A 65 1.69 19.98 -0.68
N VAL A 66 2.99 19.78 -0.42
CA VAL A 66 4.04 19.67 -1.45
C VAL A 66 4.32 18.23 -1.87
N SER A 67 4.51 17.32 -0.92
CA SER A 67 5.03 15.97 -1.20
C SER A 67 4.00 14.86 -0.99
N ARG A 68 3.68 14.47 0.26
CA ARG A 68 2.78 13.32 0.54
C ARG A 68 1.41 13.39 -0.13
N SER A 69 0.70 14.52 0.01
CA SER A 69 -0.60 14.69 -0.63
C SER A 69 -0.48 14.75 -2.14
N ALA A 70 0.57 15.39 -2.66
CA ALA A 70 0.85 15.42 -4.08
C ALA A 70 1.06 14.00 -4.61
N ALA A 71 1.87 13.17 -3.96
CA ALA A 71 2.12 11.79 -4.37
C ALA A 71 0.82 10.95 -4.45
N ILE A 72 -0.08 11.07 -3.48
CA ILE A 72 -1.37 10.37 -3.49
C ILE A 72 -2.27 10.87 -4.63
N ILE A 73 -2.32 12.19 -4.86
CA ILE A 73 -3.13 12.77 -5.95
C ILE A 73 -2.54 12.40 -7.31
N THR A 74 -1.22 12.44 -7.46
CA THR A 74 -0.51 11.99 -8.66
C THR A 74 -0.87 10.52 -8.96
N ALA A 75 -0.78 9.61 -7.99
CA ALA A 75 -1.21 8.22 -8.18
C ALA A 75 -2.69 8.12 -8.59
N CYS A 76 -3.54 9.00 -8.06
CA CYS A 76 -4.95 9.05 -8.42
C CYS A 76 -5.16 9.46 -9.87
N LEU A 77 -4.51 10.54 -10.33
CA LEU A 77 -4.54 10.99 -11.72
C LEU A 77 -3.99 9.91 -12.66
N MET A 78 -2.86 9.29 -12.31
CA MET A 78 -2.28 8.18 -13.08
C MET A 78 -3.28 7.02 -13.22
N ASN A 79 -3.97 6.63 -12.15
CA ASN A 79 -4.94 5.54 -12.17
C ASN A 79 -6.22 5.90 -12.96
N SER A 80 -6.82 7.07 -12.72
CA SER A 80 -8.11 7.44 -13.31
C SER A 80 -7.99 7.90 -14.77
N GLU A 81 -6.90 8.59 -15.11
CA GLU A 81 -6.70 9.20 -16.43
C GLU A 81 -5.62 8.50 -17.27
N GLN A 82 -5.00 7.44 -16.73
CA GLN A 82 -3.95 6.67 -17.42
C GLN A 82 -2.74 7.52 -17.83
N LEU A 83 -2.44 8.54 -17.04
CA LEU A 83 -1.30 9.44 -17.25
C LEU A 83 0.01 8.82 -16.76
N THR A 84 1.10 9.12 -17.45
CA THR A 84 2.45 8.84 -16.94
C THR A 84 2.70 9.62 -15.64
N VAL A 85 3.71 9.24 -14.86
CA VAL A 85 4.02 9.98 -13.62
C VAL A 85 4.31 11.46 -13.91
N ASP A 86 5.02 11.75 -15.00
CA ASP A 86 5.41 13.11 -15.37
C ASP A 86 4.17 13.92 -15.82
N ASP A 87 3.33 13.36 -16.68
CA ASP A 87 2.09 14.00 -17.13
C ASP A 87 1.12 14.27 -15.96
N ALA A 88 1.01 13.32 -15.03
CA ALA A 88 0.16 13.47 -13.85
C ALA A 88 0.67 14.56 -12.90
N ILE A 89 1.98 14.71 -12.73
CA ILE A 89 2.58 15.80 -11.95
C ILE A 89 2.39 17.14 -12.66
N GLU A 90 2.58 17.19 -13.97
CA GLU A 90 2.36 18.41 -14.75
C GLU A 90 0.90 18.86 -14.71
N SER A 91 -0.05 17.93 -14.85
CA SER A 91 -1.48 18.21 -14.67
C SER A 91 -1.76 18.77 -13.27
N LEU A 92 -1.22 18.13 -12.22
CA LEU A 92 -1.39 18.61 -10.85
C LEU A 92 -0.79 20.02 -10.64
N ARG A 93 0.34 20.33 -11.28
CA ARG A 93 0.99 21.65 -11.22
C ARG A 93 0.14 22.78 -11.78
N GLN A 94 -0.76 22.50 -12.71
CA GLN A 94 -1.70 23.50 -13.23
C GLN A 94 -2.63 24.04 -12.14
N SER A 95 -2.94 23.22 -11.12
CA SER A 95 -3.73 23.62 -9.96
C SER A 95 -2.87 24.04 -8.76
N CYS A 96 -1.64 23.53 -8.64
CA CYS A 96 -0.74 23.83 -7.54
C CYS A 96 0.73 23.76 -7.95
N GLU A 97 1.33 24.91 -8.22
CA GLU A 97 2.70 25.01 -8.75
C GLU A 97 3.78 24.40 -7.82
N SER A 98 3.55 24.42 -6.50
CA SER A 98 4.54 23.98 -5.51
C SER A 98 4.62 22.47 -5.30
N VAL A 99 3.89 21.65 -6.06
CA VAL A 99 3.91 20.19 -5.89
C VAL A 99 5.25 19.59 -6.30
N CYS A 100 5.81 18.81 -5.38
CA CYS A 100 7.09 18.13 -5.51
C CYS A 100 7.12 16.94 -4.53
N PRO A 101 6.62 15.76 -4.94
CA PRO A 101 6.84 14.52 -4.20
C PRO A 101 8.35 14.28 -3.98
N ASN A 102 8.72 13.74 -2.82
CA ASN A 102 10.11 13.35 -2.58
C ASN A 102 10.56 12.23 -3.54
N ASP A 103 11.87 12.05 -3.70
CA ASP A 103 12.45 11.13 -4.67
C ASP A 103 12.01 9.67 -4.46
N GLY A 104 11.89 9.22 -3.20
CA GLY A 104 11.41 7.88 -2.88
C GLY A 104 9.94 7.66 -3.25
N PHE A 105 9.10 8.71 -3.18
CA PHE A 105 7.73 8.65 -3.70
C PHE A 105 7.70 8.66 -5.22
N LEU A 106 8.55 9.44 -5.88
CA LEU A 106 8.66 9.45 -7.34
C LEU A 106 9.10 8.08 -7.88
N GLU A 107 10.08 7.43 -7.24
CA GLU A 107 10.48 6.06 -7.58
C GLU A 107 9.32 5.07 -7.43
N GLN A 108 8.53 5.20 -6.38
CA GLN A 108 7.36 4.35 -6.16
C GLN A 108 6.23 4.60 -7.14
N LEU A 109 6.00 5.85 -7.55
CA LEU A 109 5.04 6.20 -8.60
C LEU A 109 5.47 5.66 -9.97
N LYS A 110 6.76 5.67 -10.29
CA LYS A 110 7.28 5.00 -11.50
C LYS A 110 7.05 3.50 -11.47
N MET A 111 7.27 2.85 -10.33
CA MET A 111 6.92 1.44 -10.16
C MET A 111 5.41 1.21 -10.31
N PHE A 112 4.57 2.12 -9.82
CA PHE A 112 3.12 2.06 -9.97
C PHE A 112 2.69 2.17 -11.45
N GLU A 113 3.31 3.05 -12.23
CA GLU A 113 3.16 3.14 -13.69
C GLU A 113 3.58 1.83 -14.38
N GLU A 114 4.77 1.31 -14.08
CA GLU A 114 5.27 0.06 -14.65
C GLU A 114 4.38 -1.16 -14.31
N MET A 115 3.68 -1.12 -13.18
CA MET A 115 2.69 -2.13 -12.78
C MET A 115 1.31 -1.94 -13.44
N GLY A 116 1.16 -0.96 -14.35
CA GLY A 116 -0.09 -0.66 -15.04
C GLY A 116 -1.07 0.13 -14.18
N PHE A 117 -0.56 1.13 -13.45
CA PHE A 117 -1.32 2.05 -12.61
C PHE A 117 -2.12 1.34 -11.51
N LYS A 118 -1.57 0.27 -10.95
CA LYS A 118 -2.11 -0.49 -9.82
C LYS A 118 -0.99 -1.10 -8.99
N VAL A 119 -1.24 -1.39 -7.72
CA VAL A 119 -0.25 -2.10 -6.89
C VAL A 119 -0.34 -3.60 -7.15
N ASP A 120 0.34 -4.08 -8.20
CA ASP A 120 0.45 -5.51 -8.48
C ASP A 120 1.45 -6.18 -7.53
N ARG A 121 0.93 -6.73 -6.43
CA ARG A 121 1.71 -7.42 -5.40
C ARG A 121 2.40 -8.70 -5.91
N ASP A 122 1.96 -9.22 -7.05
CA ASP A 122 2.57 -10.39 -7.68
C ASP A 122 3.68 -10.05 -8.69
N SER A 123 3.80 -8.78 -9.07
CA SER A 123 4.82 -8.33 -10.00
C SER A 123 6.25 -8.55 -9.45
N PRO A 124 7.23 -8.84 -10.33
CA PRO A 124 8.63 -8.94 -9.92
C PRO A 124 9.18 -7.60 -9.39
N ILE A 125 8.64 -6.48 -9.88
CA ILE A 125 9.00 -5.12 -9.45
C ILE A 125 8.63 -4.91 -7.98
N TYR A 126 7.36 -5.14 -7.63
CA TYR A 126 6.88 -5.02 -6.25
C TYR A 126 7.61 -5.99 -5.31
N LYS A 127 7.78 -7.26 -5.72
CA LYS A 127 8.51 -8.26 -4.93
C LYS A 127 9.94 -7.83 -4.66
N ARG A 128 10.65 -7.26 -5.64
CA ARG A 128 12.02 -6.76 -5.47
C ARG A 128 12.06 -5.54 -4.55
N PHE A 129 11.14 -4.60 -4.72
CA PHE A 129 11.00 -3.44 -3.83
C PHE A 129 10.77 -3.88 -2.38
N ARG A 130 9.83 -4.79 -2.13
CA ARG A 130 9.55 -5.29 -0.77
C ARG A 130 10.73 -6.02 -0.15
N LEU A 131 11.49 -6.79 -0.94
CA LEU A 131 12.72 -7.41 -0.46
C LEU A 131 13.80 -6.37 -0.10
N LYS A 132 13.92 -5.29 -0.87
CA LYS A 132 14.82 -4.16 -0.55
C LYS A 132 14.43 -3.52 0.78
N VAL A 133 13.17 -3.13 0.93
CA VAL A 133 12.63 -2.53 2.18
C VAL A 133 12.87 -3.46 3.38
N LEU A 134 12.61 -4.76 3.21
CA LEU A 134 12.83 -5.76 4.25
C LEU A 134 14.31 -5.87 4.67
N GLY A 135 15.22 -5.87 3.68
CA GLY A 135 16.65 -5.90 3.91
C GLY A 135 17.16 -4.67 4.66
N GLU A 136 16.64 -3.48 4.32
CA GLU A 136 16.97 -2.23 5.01
C GLU A 136 16.50 -2.23 6.46
N THR A 137 15.27 -2.68 6.73
CA THR A 137 14.74 -2.88 8.09
C THR A 137 15.65 -3.81 8.91
N TYR A 138 16.07 -4.93 8.34
CA TYR A 138 17.01 -5.85 9.00
C TYR A 138 18.36 -5.19 9.31
N ASN A 139 18.92 -4.46 8.35
CA ASN A 139 20.21 -3.79 8.49
C ASN A 139 20.18 -2.69 9.57
N ARG A 140 19.03 -2.07 9.82
CA ARG A 140 18.82 -1.12 10.93
C ARG A 140 18.66 -1.79 12.29
N GLY A 141 18.71 -3.13 12.35
CA GLY A 141 18.55 -3.91 13.59
C GLY A 141 17.10 -4.05 14.05
N GLU A 142 16.13 -3.70 13.20
CA GLU A 142 14.72 -3.90 13.50
C GLU A 142 14.38 -5.40 13.38
N LYS A 143 13.54 -5.90 14.30
CA LYS A 143 13.06 -7.28 14.20
C LYS A 143 12.09 -7.39 13.04
N ILE A 144 12.41 -8.22 12.06
CA ILE A 144 11.45 -8.58 11.02
C ILE A 144 10.36 -9.45 11.65
N ASP A 145 9.12 -9.03 11.47
CA ASP A 145 7.96 -9.83 11.85
C ASP A 145 7.92 -11.13 11.04
N ILE A 146 8.01 -12.26 11.76
CA ILE A 146 8.03 -13.60 11.18
C ILE A 146 6.75 -13.87 10.38
N SER A 147 5.62 -13.22 10.72
CA SER A 147 4.37 -13.39 9.97
C SER A 147 4.40 -12.78 8.56
N LYS A 148 5.39 -11.95 8.23
CA LYS A 148 5.57 -11.42 6.87
C LYS A 148 6.09 -12.47 5.89
N PHE A 149 6.71 -13.53 6.38
CA PHE A 149 7.22 -14.61 5.56
C PHE A 149 6.16 -15.70 5.33
N GLY A 150 6.14 -16.26 4.13
CA GLY A 150 5.44 -17.52 3.87
C GLY A 150 5.93 -18.64 4.80
N ARG A 151 5.08 -19.64 5.03
CA ARG A 151 5.48 -20.83 5.81
C ARG A 151 6.72 -21.45 5.18
N ASP A 152 7.70 -21.79 6.02
CA ASP A 152 8.91 -22.46 5.58
C ASP A 152 8.54 -23.80 4.93
N PRO A 153 8.83 -24.00 3.63
CA PRO A 153 8.43 -25.20 2.90
C PRO A 153 9.18 -26.46 3.36
N GLY A 154 10.24 -26.31 4.16
CA GLY A 154 10.95 -27.40 4.80
C GLY A 154 10.32 -27.90 6.10
N PHE A 155 9.29 -27.25 6.64
CA PHE A 155 8.51 -27.74 7.77
C PHE A 155 7.19 -28.39 7.29
N PRO A 156 6.94 -29.67 7.60
CA PRO A 156 5.63 -30.25 7.38
C PRO A 156 4.59 -29.51 8.22
N ALA A 157 3.45 -29.17 7.62
CA ALA A 157 2.33 -28.58 8.35
C ALA A 157 1.99 -29.48 9.55
N GLU A 158 1.96 -28.92 10.77
CA GLU A 158 1.66 -29.67 11.98
C GLU A 158 0.34 -30.42 11.83
N LYS A 159 0.42 -31.75 11.93
CA LYS A 159 -0.71 -32.65 12.07
C LYS A 159 -1.41 -32.34 13.39
N ARG A 160 -2.60 -31.73 13.35
CA ARG A 160 -3.57 -31.89 14.45
C ARG A 160 -4.35 -33.18 14.25
N SER A 161 -3.99 -34.16 15.07
CA SER A 161 -4.70 -35.37 15.53
C SER A 161 -5.07 -36.52 14.57
N SER A 162 -4.47 -37.67 14.90
CA SER A 162 -5.01 -39.04 14.93
C SER A 162 -5.86 -39.53 13.76
N ASN A 163 -5.23 -40.18 12.78
CA ASN A 163 -5.27 -41.64 12.62
C ASN A 163 -4.48 -42.04 11.36
N PHE A 164 -3.93 -43.24 11.41
CA PHE A 164 -3.23 -43.98 10.35
C PHE A 164 -3.91 -43.74 8.98
N GLU A 165 -3.22 -43.20 7.98
CA GLU A 165 -2.65 -44.03 6.91
C GLU A 165 -1.41 -43.38 6.26
N ARG A 166 -0.47 -44.23 5.86
CA ARG A 166 0.63 -43.90 4.96
C ARG A 166 0.05 -43.49 3.61
N LEU A 167 0.02 -42.19 3.32
CA LEU A 167 0.00 -41.68 1.95
C LEU A 167 1.38 -41.12 1.63
N THR A 168 2.19 -42.01 1.11
CA THR A 168 3.35 -41.68 0.29
C THR A 168 2.88 -40.93 -0.94
N ASN A 169 3.47 -39.76 -1.19
CA ASN A 169 3.55 -39.05 -2.47
C ASN A 169 2.24 -38.48 -3.06
N ASN A 170 2.38 -37.29 -3.66
CA ASN A 170 1.49 -36.68 -4.67
C ASN A 170 0.39 -35.72 -4.20
N GLU A 171 0.74 -34.55 -3.66
CA GLU A 171 -0.05 -33.32 -3.89
C GLU A 171 0.85 -32.08 -4.13
N ALA A 172 1.99 -32.25 -4.79
CA ALA A 172 2.61 -31.16 -5.52
C ALA A 172 2.39 -31.44 -7.01
N ARG A 173 1.81 -30.46 -7.73
CA ARG A 173 1.69 -30.53 -9.20
C ARG A 173 3.06 -30.94 -9.76
N PRO A 174 3.15 -31.95 -10.65
CA PRO A 174 4.40 -32.65 -10.96
C PRO A 174 5.47 -31.83 -11.71
N ASN A 175 5.30 -30.51 -11.84
CA ASN A 175 6.18 -29.63 -12.60
C ASN A 175 6.55 -28.32 -11.90
N THR A 176 6.26 -28.13 -10.60
CA THR A 176 6.64 -26.89 -9.90
C THR A 176 8.12 -26.96 -9.49
N PRO A 177 9.01 -26.09 -10.03
CA PRO A 177 10.42 -26.09 -9.67
C PRO A 177 10.63 -25.84 -8.19
N ALA A 178 11.48 -26.66 -7.57
CA ALA A 178 11.76 -26.65 -6.14
C ALA A 178 13.25 -26.37 -5.88
N TYR A 179 13.55 -25.37 -5.06
CA TYR A 179 14.92 -25.04 -4.68
C TYR A 179 15.26 -25.74 -3.37
N ARG A 180 16.36 -26.49 -3.36
CA ARG A 180 16.81 -27.27 -2.21
C ARG A 180 18.18 -26.81 -1.75
N CYS A 181 18.41 -26.84 -0.44
CA CYS A 181 19.73 -26.57 0.13
C CYS A 181 20.75 -27.57 -0.41
N LYS A 182 21.90 -27.10 -0.91
CA LYS A 182 22.96 -27.98 -1.42
C LYS A 182 23.56 -28.90 -0.35
N LYS A 183 23.57 -28.48 0.92
CA LYS A 183 24.17 -29.23 2.03
C LYS A 183 23.23 -30.29 2.62
N CYS A 184 21.99 -29.91 2.93
CA CYS A 184 21.05 -30.81 3.62
C CYS A 184 19.88 -31.28 2.76
N ARG A 185 19.82 -30.89 1.47
CA ARG A 185 18.73 -31.22 0.52
C ARG A 185 17.32 -30.79 0.96
N ARG A 186 17.20 -30.10 2.10
CA ARG A 186 15.98 -29.47 2.62
C ARG A 186 15.36 -28.58 1.56
N LEU A 187 14.03 -28.62 1.44
CA LEU A 187 13.29 -27.71 0.58
C LEU A 187 13.37 -26.28 1.15
N VAL A 188 13.88 -25.36 0.34
CA VAL A 188 14.05 -23.94 0.70
C VAL A 188 13.00 -23.08 0.02
N ALA A 189 12.56 -23.47 -1.18
CA ALA A 189 11.56 -22.73 -1.96
C ALA A 189 10.80 -23.59 -2.96
N LEU A 190 9.59 -23.16 -3.32
CA LEU A 190 8.87 -23.60 -4.52
C LEU A 190 8.64 -22.38 -5.43
N LYS A 191 8.69 -22.56 -6.75
CA LYS A 191 8.50 -21.47 -7.74
C LYS A 191 7.16 -20.74 -7.60
N GLU A 192 6.13 -21.41 -7.09
CA GLU A 192 4.79 -20.83 -6.89
C GLU A 192 4.56 -20.21 -5.50
N MET A 193 5.56 -20.19 -4.61
CA MET A 193 5.39 -19.50 -3.33
C MET A 193 5.47 -17.99 -3.55
N SER A 194 4.33 -17.30 -3.47
CA SER A 194 4.35 -15.87 -3.16
C SER A 194 4.91 -15.73 -1.75
N TRP A 195 6.16 -15.28 -1.63
CA TRP A 195 6.93 -15.28 -0.39
C TRP A 195 6.41 -14.30 0.67
N ILE A 196 5.47 -13.44 0.28
CA ILE A 196 4.85 -12.41 1.10
C ILE A 196 3.34 -12.61 0.99
N MET A 197 2.74 -13.33 1.93
CA MET A 197 1.29 -13.46 2.03
C MET A 197 0.75 -12.26 2.82
N PHE A 198 0.32 -11.21 2.12
CA PHE A 198 -0.34 -10.07 2.76
C PHE A 198 -1.86 -10.25 2.69
N ARG A 199 -2.45 -10.76 3.78
CA ARG A 199 -3.92 -10.78 3.94
C ARG A 199 -4.35 -9.44 4.51
N GLU A 200 -4.94 -8.61 3.68
CA GLU A 200 -5.66 -7.41 4.12
C GLU A 200 -7.15 -7.69 4.15
N ARG A 201 -7.78 -7.41 5.30
CA ARG A 201 -9.23 -7.53 5.49
C ARG A 201 -9.77 -6.12 5.68
N ALA A 202 -9.93 -5.39 4.59
CA ALA A 202 -10.64 -4.12 4.62
C ALA A 202 -12.13 -4.40 4.86
N LYS A 203 -12.66 -3.95 5.99
CA LYS A 203 -14.10 -3.96 6.26
C LYS A 203 -14.70 -2.73 5.59
N ARG A 204 -15.62 -2.97 4.66
CA ARG A 204 -16.42 -1.95 3.97
C ARG A 204 -17.35 -1.25 4.94
N ALA A 205 -17.43 0.07 4.85
CA ALA A 205 -18.53 0.85 5.38
C ALA A 205 -19.06 1.75 4.25
N SER A 206 -20.21 1.41 3.69
CA SER A 206 -20.98 2.32 2.84
C SER A 206 -21.76 3.26 3.74
N ILE A 207 -21.46 4.55 3.68
CA ILE A 207 -22.18 5.55 4.45
C ILE A 207 -22.36 6.80 3.59
N GLY A 208 -23.60 7.17 3.30
CA GLY A 208 -23.94 8.46 2.69
C GLY A 208 -23.46 9.62 3.57
N VAL A 209 -22.62 10.47 3.00
CA VAL A 209 -21.95 11.63 3.62
C VAL A 209 -21.96 12.80 2.64
N LYS A 210 -21.47 13.99 3.04
CA LYS A 210 -21.41 15.20 2.20
C LYS A 210 -20.01 15.84 2.12
N GLY A 211 -18.97 15.16 2.62
CA GLY A 211 -17.60 15.64 2.58
C GLY A 211 -16.61 14.57 3.04
N VAL A 212 -15.45 14.50 2.37
CA VAL A 212 -14.46 13.47 2.61
C VAL A 212 -13.04 14.06 2.66
N VAL A 213 -12.25 13.70 3.67
CA VAL A 213 -10.88 14.21 3.87
C VAL A 213 -9.87 13.07 3.99
N LEU A 214 -8.87 13.06 3.12
CA LEU A 214 -7.69 12.21 3.25
C LEU A 214 -6.55 13.01 3.90
N LEU A 215 -6.12 12.56 5.08
CA LEU A 215 -5.07 13.18 5.88
C LEU A 215 -3.76 12.40 5.73
N ALA A 216 -2.74 13.01 5.13
CA ALA A 216 -1.36 12.53 5.20
C ALA A 216 -0.55 13.26 6.28
N ASP A 217 -1.11 13.38 7.49
CA ASP A 217 -0.58 13.92 8.76
C ASP A 217 -0.55 15.46 9.00
N LEU A 218 -0.72 15.82 10.29
CA LEU A 218 -1.31 17.06 10.83
C LEU A 218 -0.42 18.32 10.90
N LYS A 219 -0.84 19.35 10.18
CA LYS A 219 -0.97 20.79 10.53
C LYS A 219 -1.12 21.55 9.20
N ILE A 220 -2.22 22.29 9.03
CA ILE A 220 -2.68 22.77 7.72
C ILE A 220 -1.98 24.09 7.36
N THR A 221 -1.30 24.13 6.21
CA THR A 221 -0.90 25.40 5.55
C THR A 221 -1.32 25.49 4.07
N SER A 222 -1.82 24.41 3.46
CA SER A 222 -2.26 24.38 2.05
C SER A 222 -3.28 23.25 1.77
N VAL A 223 -4.19 23.47 0.80
CA VAL A 223 -5.40 22.68 0.55
C VAL A 223 -5.49 22.37 -0.95
N LEU A 224 -5.61 21.10 -1.33
CA LEU A 224 -5.87 20.68 -2.72
C LEU A 224 -7.31 20.14 -2.83
N SER A 225 -8.17 20.89 -3.52
CA SER A 225 -9.52 20.43 -3.83
C SER A 225 -9.51 19.60 -5.11
N LEU A 226 -10.07 18.39 -5.06
CA LEU A 226 -10.14 17.54 -6.25
C LEU A 226 -11.21 18.01 -7.25
N SER A 227 -12.15 18.87 -6.85
CA SER A 227 -13.21 19.36 -7.75
C SER A 227 -12.68 20.20 -8.92
N SER A 228 -11.50 20.81 -8.79
CA SER A 228 -10.88 21.63 -9.86
C SER A 228 -10.00 20.83 -10.80
N LEU A 229 -9.59 19.60 -10.42
CA LEU A 229 -8.66 18.79 -11.21
C LEU A 229 -9.35 17.93 -12.29
N PHE A 230 -10.63 17.60 -12.12
CA PHE A 230 -11.38 16.70 -13.02
C PHE A 230 -12.49 17.42 -13.81
N ALA A 231 -12.49 18.75 -13.84
CA ALA A 231 -13.45 19.53 -14.62
C ALA A 231 -12.97 19.68 -16.07
N GLY A 232 -13.05 18.59 -16.84
CA GLY A 232 -12.69 18.51 -18.26
C GLY A 232 -13.68 17.67 -19.05
#